data_AF-A0A2E1R9W3-F1
#
_entry.id   AF-A0A2E1R9W3-F1
#
_cell.length_a   1.000
_cell.length_b   1.000
_cell.length_c   1.000
_cell.angle_alpha   90.00
_cell.angle_beta   90.00
_cell.angle_gamma   90.00
#
_symmetry.space_group_name_H-M   'P 1'
#
loop_
_entity.id
_entity.type
_entity.pdbx_description
1 polymer ?
#
loop_
_entity_poly.entity_id
_entity_poly.type
_entity_poly.pdbx_seq_one_letter_code
_entity_poly.pdbx_strand_id
1 'polypeptide(L)'
;MEPATMLGLGQMGLGVFQAFAGYNAQKQDYLNQKAFQSANNEFAAWQAGFNSKIRDANQQHNYWKETVNHNSQLSYVNALRNVELTKSIRQAEVVEQTRAAAGASYISDSEAISQQFAEVSMQDAVATKQYRWRSLQARASVQAMGAEGNSVDRIVNDYSRQQGDYEALQQINEGLRTNQYNRTQAAQVAQYISRWNSQQFYEEQPYIDPIPPFAPLPTLITPSGPTMTGAGPSKGAALLNAGSAVLDGVSTIYDMKNKADTLKALKN
;
A
#
# COMPACT_ATOMS: atom_id res chain seq x y z
N MET A 1 -63.94 70.01 -63.57
CA MET A 1 -63.01 68.92 -63.90
C MET A 1 -61.91 68.94 -62.86
N GLU A 2 -62.00 68.05 -61.87
CA GLU A 2 -61.15 68.06 -60.67
C GLU A 2 -60.11 66.91 -60.70
N PRO A 3 -58.81 67.19 -60.52
CA PRO A 3 -57.72 66.22 -60.48
C PRO A 3 -57.44 65.72 -59.04
N ALA A 4 -58.43 65.14 -58.37
CA ALA A 4 -58.29 64.70 -56.96
C ALA A 4 -58.15 63.18 -56.76
N THR A 5 -58.42 62.36 -57.78
CA THR A 5 -58.48 60.88 -57.64
C THR A 5 -57.18 60.14 -57.97
N MET A 6 -56.15 60.81 -58.52
CA MET A 6 -54.92 60.16 -58.97
C MET A 6 -53.76 60.16 -57.94
N LEU A 7 -53.95 60.77 -56.76
CA LEU A 7 -52.93 60.86 -55.70
C LEU A 7 -53.03 59.77 -54.62
N GLY A 8 -54.16 59.04 -54.52
CA GLY A 8 -54.35 57.97 -53.53
C GLY A 8 -53.70 56.62 -53.89
N LEU A 9 -53.47 56.36 -55.19
CA LEU A 9 -52.86 55.10 -55.66
C LEU A 9 -51.33 55.08 -55.55
N GLY A 10 -50.67 56.25 -55.57
CA GLY A 10 -49.21 56.36 -55.43
C GLY A 10 -48.68 56.05 -54.02
N GLN A 11 -49.47 56.33 -52.97
CA GLN A 11 -49.09 56.05 -51.58
C GLN A 11 -49.19 54.56 -51.21
N MET A 12 -50.10 53.80 -51.84
CA MET A 12 -50.20 52.34 -51.62
C MET A 12 -48.99 51.59 -52.20
N GLY A 13 -48.45 52.01 -53.34
CA GLY A 13 -47.25 51.40 -53.93
C GLY A 13 -45.98 51.61 -53.10
N LEU A 14 -45.82 52.80 -52.50
CA LEU A 14 -44.68 53.12 -51.64
C LEU A 14 -44.69 52.35 -50.32
N GLY A 15 -45.86 52.14 -49.71
CA GLY A 15 -45.99 51.35 -48.47
C GLY A 15 -45.62 49.87 -48.65
N VAL A 16 -46.01 49.26 -49.78
CA VAL A 16 -45.65 47.88 -50.12
C VAL A 16 -44.14 47.76 -50.38
N PHE A 17 -43.55 48.70 -51.11
CA PHE A 17 -42.10 48.71 -51.35
C PHE A 17 -41.29 48.91 -50.05
N GLN A 18 -41.73 49.78 -49.14
CA GLN A 18 -41.10 49.97 -47.84
C GLN A 18 -41.23 48.72 -46.95
N ALA A 19 -42.37 48.02 -46.99
CA ALA A 19 -42.55 46.74 -46.29
C ALA A 19 -41.62 45.64 -46.83
N PHE A 20 -41.43 45.56 -48.15
CA PHE A 20 -40.48 44.63 -48.78
C PHE A 20 -39.01 44.99 -48.47
N ALA A 21 -38.65 46.27 -48.47
CA ALA A 21 -37.31 46.73 -48.10
C ALA A 21 -37.01 46.43 -46.62
N GLY A 22 -37.96 46.67 -45.71
CA GLY A 22 -37.85 46.33 -44.30
C GLY A 22 -37.74 44.82 -44.06
N TYR A 23 -38.49 43.99 -44.79
CA TYR A 23 -38.37 42.54 -44.72
C TYR A 23 -36.99 42.04 -45.17
N ASN A 24 -36.44 42.60 -46.24
CA ASN A 24 -35.09 42.25 -46.72
C ASN A 24 -34.00 42.68 -45.73
N ALA A 25 -34.13 43.86 -45.11
CA ALA A 25 -33.22 44.32 -44.06
C ALA A 25 -33.26 43.41 -42.82
N GLN A 26 -34.47 43.08 -42.32
CA GLN A 26 -34.65 42.15 -41.21
C GLN A 26 -34.10 40.75 -41.50
N LYS A 27 -34.19 40.29 -42.75
CA LYS A 27 -33.61 39.03 -43.18
C LYS A 27 -32.07 39.09 -43.17
N GLN A 28 -31.47 40.20 -43.60
CA GLN A 28 -30.02 40.39 -43.52
C GLN A 28 -29.54 40.46 -42.06
N ASP A 29 -30.25 41.19 -41.20
CA ASP A 29 -29.93 41.26 -39.77
C ASP A 29 -30.04 39.88 -39.09
N TYR A 30 -31.08 39.10 -39.42
CA TYR A 30 -31.21 37.73 -38.94
C TYR A 30 -30.05 36.83 -39.41
N LEU A 31 -29.64 36.94 -40.67
CA LEU A 31 -28.50 36.20 -41.21
C LEU A 31 -27.19 36.61 -40.55
N ASN A 32 -26.98 37.91 -40.29
CA ASN A 32 -25.81 38.43 -39.59
C ASN A 32 -25.79 37.97 -38.12
N GLN A 33 -26.94 38.00 -37.42
CA GLN A 33 -27.07 37.49 -36.06
C GLN A 33 -26.79 35.99 -36.00
N LYS A 34 -27.32 35.21 -36.95
CA LYS A 34 -27.07 33.77 -37.04
C LYS A 34 -25.59 33.48 -37.32
N ALA A 35 -24.97 34.23 -38.24
CA ALA A 35 -23.54 34.10 -38.55
C ALA A 35 -22.66 34.46 -37.35
N PHE A 36 -22.97 35.55 -36.64
CA PHE A 36 -22.27 35.96 -35.42
C PHE A 36 -22.42 34.93 -34.29
N GLN A 37 -23.62 34.38 -34.11
CA GLN A 37 -23.84 33.31 -33.12
C GLN A 37 -23.08 32.03 -33.48
N SER A 38 -23.07 31.63 -34.76
CA SER A 38 -22.27 30.48 -35.22
C SER A 38 -20.78 30.69 -34.95
N ALA A 39 -20.25 31.87 -35.31
CA ALA A 39 -18.85 32.22 -35.08
C ALA A 39 -18.51 32.24 -33.57
N ASN A 40 -19.42 32.75 -32.72
CA ASN A 40 -19.22 32.77 -31.28
C ASN A 40 -19.26 31.35 -30.67
N ASN A 41 -20.13 30.46 -31.16
CA ASN A 41 -20.16 29.06 -30.75
C ASN A 41 -18.88 28.32 -31.18
N GLU A 42 -18.43 28.52 -32.41
CA GLU A 42 -17.20 27.93 -32.94
C GLU A 42 -15.98 28.41 -32.14
N PHE A 43 -15.92 29.71 -31.82
CA PHE A 43 -14.87 30.27 -30.96
C PHE A 43 -14.92 29.71 -29.54
N ALA A 44 -16.10 29.61 -28.93
CA ALA A 44 -16.27 29.02 -27.60
C ALA A 44 -15.86 27.53 -27.58
N ALA A 45 -16.24 26.76 -28.62
CA ALA A 45 -15.84 25.37 -28.77
C ALA A 45 -14.33 25.22 -28.98
N TRP A 46 -13.72 26.09 -29.80
CA TRP A 46 -12.28 26.12 -30.01
C TRP A 46 -11.53 26.47 -28.72
N GLN A 47 -11.96 27.52 -28.00
CA GLN A 47 -11.36 27.93 -26.73
C GLN A 47 -11.50 26.84 -25.66
N ALA A 48 -12.67 26.18 -25.59
CA ALA A 48 -12.90 25.05 -24.69
C ALA A 48 -11.98 23.86 -25.02
N GLY A 49 -11.84 23.52 -26.30
CA GLY A 49 -10.94 22.46 -26.77
C GLY A 49 -9.45 22.80 -26.56
N PHE A 50 -9.06 24.07 -26.65
CA PHE A 50 -7.70 24.49 -26.35
C PHE A 50 -7.41 24.40 -24.85
N ASN A 51 -8.33 24.88 -24.02
CA ASN A 51 -8.23 24.78 -22.56
C ASN A 51 -8.23 23.33 -22.08
N SER A 52 -9.01 22.44 -22.71
CA SER A 52 -9.02 21.01 -22.37
C SER A 52 -7.68 20.36 -22.70
N LYS A 53 -7.12 20.61 -23.90
CA LYS A 53 -5.80 20.11 -24.29
C LYS A 53 -4.69 20.57 -23.34
N ILE A 54 -4.70 21.85 -22.93
CA ILE A 54 -3.72 22.36 -21.95
C ILE A 54 -3.88 21.65 -20.60
N ARG A 55 -5.12 21.48 -20.12
CA ARG A 55 -5.38 20.78 -18.86
C ARG A 55 -4.94 19.31 -18.93
N ASP A 56 -5.27 18.60 -20.00
CA ASP A 56 -4.85 17.22 -20.22
C ASP A 56 -3.32 17.11 -20.27
N ALA A 57 -2.64 18.00 -20.99
CA ALA A 57 -1.18 18.03 -21.06
C ALA A 57 -0.54 18.30 -19.69
N ASN A 58 -1.08 19.25 -18.92
CA ASN A 58 -0.60 19.53 -17.57
C ASN A 58 -0.82 18.35 -16.62
N GLN A 59 -1.97 17.68 -16.71
CA GLN A 59 -2.26 16.49 -15.91
C GLN A 59 -1.32 15.33 -16.27
N GLN A 60 -1.06 15.09 -17.57
CA GLN A 60 -0.08 14.10 -18.01
C GLN A 60 1.33 14.43 -17.52
N HIS A 61 1.76 15.70 -17.63
CA HIS A 61 3.06 16.12 -17.14
C HIS A 61 3.20 15.91 -15.62
N ASN A 62 2.17 16.26 -14.84
CA ASN A 62 2.14 16.02 -13.40
C ASN A 62 2.20 14.52 -13.08
N TYR A 63 1.44 13.69 -13.78
CA TYR A 63 1.48 12.23 -13.65
C TYR A 63 2.89 11.67 -13.90
N TRP A 64 3.57 12.10 -14.97
CA TRP A 64 4.93 11.66 -15.25
C TRP A 64 5.92 12.09 -14.18
N LYS A 65 5.81 13.33 -13.68
CA LYS A 65 6.63 13.82 -12.57
C LYS A 65 6.41 13.00 -11.30
N GLU A 66 5.16 12.72 -10.95
CA GLU A 66 4.83 11.86 -9.82
C GLU A 66 5.33 10.43 -10.01
N THR A 67 5.26 9.89 -11.23
CA THR A 67 5.76 8.56 -11.57
C THR A 67 7.27 8.46 -11.39
N VAL A 68 8.02 9.47 -11.83
CA VAL A 68 9.48 9.53 -11.61
C VAL A 68 9.81 9.59 -10.12
N ASN A 69 9.08 10.41 -9.36
CA ASN A 69 9.25 10.51 -7.91
C ASN A 69 8.90 9.19 -7.20
N HIS A 70 7.82 8.52 -7.60
CA HIS A 70 7.40 7.21 -7.09
C HIS A 70 8.48 6.16 -7.32
N ASN A 71 9.03 6.06 -8.52
CA ASN A 71 10.11 5.12 -8.83
C ASN A 71 11.39 5.40 -8.01
N SER A 72 11.72 6.67 -7.79
CA SER A 72 12.84 7.07 -6.92
C SER A 72 12.61 6.62 -5.48
N GLN A 73 11.42 6.89 -4.92
CA GLN A 73 11.05 6.43 -3.58
C GLN A 73 11.04 4.90 -3.46
N LEU A 74 10.53 4.20 -4.48
CA LEU A 74 10.51 2.74 -4.53
C LEU A 74 11.94 2.18 -4.53
N SER A 75 12.84 2.77 -5.31
CA SER A 75 14.26 2.37 -5.33
C SER A 75 14.93 2.55 -3.96
N TYR A 76 14.60 3.65 -3.26
CA TYR A 76 15.10 3.91 -1.92
C TYR A 76 14.57 2.90 -0.90
N VAL A 77 13.28 2.59 -0.92
CA VAL A 77 12.68 1.55 -0.07
C VAL A 77 13.32 0.18 -0.32
N ASN A 78 13.58 -0.16 -1.58
CA ASN A 78 14.28 -1.40 -1.93
C ASN A 78 15.73 -1.42 -1.42
N ALA A 79 16.45 -0.29 -1.50
CA ALA A 79 17.78 -0.17 -0.92
C ALA A 79 17.77 -0.38 0.61
N LEU A 80 16.78 0.17 1.31
CA LEU A 80 16.60 -0.06 2.74
C LEU A 80 16.31 -1.54 3.06
N ARG A 81 15.43 -2.20 2.31
CA ARG A 81 15.18 -3.65 2.45
C ARG A 81 16.44 -4.48 2.27
N ASN A 82 17.29 -4.15 1.30
CA ASN A 82 18.56 -4.86 1.10
C ASN A 82 19.53 -4.68 2.28
N VAL A 83 19.53 -3.51 2.91
CA VAL A 83 20.33 -3.26 4.12
C VAL A 83 19.81 -4.10 5.29
N GLU A 84 18.50 -4.16 5.48
CA GLU A 84 17.87 -4.98 6.51
C GLU A 84 18.14 -6.48 6.29
N LEU A 85 18.03 -6.96 5.05
CA LEU A 85 18.40 -8.33 4.68
C LEU A 85 19.88 -8.63 4.96
N THR A 86 20.77 -7.67 4.70
CA THR A 86 22.19 -7.84 5.02
C THR A 86 22.42 -7.94 6.53
N LYS A 87 21.68 -7.18 7.34
CA LYS A 87 21.73 -7.29 8.80
C LYS A 87 21.18 -8.63 9.27
N SER A 88 20.08 -9.11 8.69
CA SER A 88 19.48 -10.40 9.06
C SER A 88 20.41 -11.57 8.75
N ILE A 89 21.06 -11.56 7.59
CA ILE A 89 22.09 -12.54 7.21
C ILE A 89 23.27 -12.51 8.20
N ARG A 90 23.83 -11.33 8.50
CA ARG A 90 24.96 -11.21 9.44
C ARG A 90 24.59 -11.71 10.84
N GLN A 91 23.40 -11.37 11.33
CA GLN A 91 22.94 -11.87 12.61
C GLN A 91 22.77 -13.39 12.57
N ALA A 92 22.20 -13.94 11.50
CA ALA A 92 22.07 -15.38 11.34
C ALA A 92 23.43 -16.10 11.33
N GLU A 93 24.44 -15.52 10.68
CA GLU A 93 25.81 -16.05 10.69
C GLU A 93 26.43 -16.03 12.09
N VAL A 94 26.27 -14.95 12.85
CA VAL A 94 26.72 -14.88 14.25
C VAL A 94 25.99 -15.93 15.09
N VAL A 95 24.69 -16.13 14.85
CA VAL A 95 23.91 -17.16 15.56
C VAL A 95 24.42 -18.56 15.23
N GLU A 96 24.66 -18.84 13.95
CA GLU A 96 25.24 -20.10 13.49
C GLU A 96 26.61 -20.36 14.12
N GLN A 97 27.52 -19.39 14.05
CA GLN A 97 28.86 -19.49 14.64
C GLN A 97 28.80 -19.71 16.16
N THR A 98 27.92 -19.00 16.86
CA THR A 98 27.77 -19.15 18.31
C THR A 98 27.18 -20.51 18.68
N ARG A 99 26.22 -21.02 17.89
CA ARG A 99 25.66 -22.37 18.05
C ARG A 99 26.67 -23.47 17.76
N ALA A 100 27.45 -23.32 16.69
CA ALA A 100 28.53 -24.24 16.34
C ALA A 100 29.60 -24.26 17.44
N ALA A 101 30.00 -23.08 17.96
CA ALA A 101 30.92 -22.97 19.08
C ALA A 101 30.36 -23.60 20.36
N ALA A 102 29.08 -23.39 20.68
CA ALA A 102 28.43 -24.04 21.82
C ALA A 102 28.41 -25.57 21.68
N GLY A 103 28.18 -26.10 20.48
CA GLY A 103 28.26 -27.53 20.20
C GLY A 103 29.67 -28.10 20.34
N ALA A 104 30.67 -27.40 19.82
CA ALA A 104 32.07 -27.79 19.97
C ALA A 104 32.52 -27.78 21.45
N SER A 105 32.17 -26.75 22.21
CA SER A 105 32.40 -26.71 23.67
C SER A 105 31.70 -27.85 24.39
N TYR A 106 30.45 -28.16 24.04
CA TYR A 106 29.72 -29.29 24.64
C TYR A 106 30.45 -30.62 24.40
N ILE A 107 30.89 -30.90 23.17
CA ILE A 107 31.63 -32.14 22.88
C ILE A 107 32.93 -32.21 23.70
N SER A 108 33.74 -31.15 23.67
CA SER A 108 35.01 -31.07 24.42
C SER A 108 34.80 -31.26 25.93
N ASP A 109 33.82 -30.57 26.51
CA ASP A 109 33.52 -30.64 27.94
C ASP A 109 32.96 -32.03 28.31
N SER A 110 32.15 -32.65 27.45
CA SER A 110 31.59 -33.99 27.69
C SER A 110 32.68 -35.07 27.65
N GLU A 111 33.64 -34.96 26.72
CA GLU A 111 34.81 -35.83 26.68
C GLU A 111 35.66 -35.68 27.95
N ALA A 112 35.91 -34.44 28.40
CA ALA A 112 36.66 -34.19 29.62
C ALA A 112 35.97 -34.78 30.87
N ILE A 113 34.65 -34.62 30.99
CA ILE A 113 33.86 -35.20 32.10
C ILE A 113 33.91 -36.74 32.05
N SER A 114 33.81 -37.34 30.86
CA SER A 114 33.91 -38.78 30.67
C SER A 114 35.29 -39.33 31.06
N GLN A 115 36.36 -38.67 30.60
CA GLN A 115 37.74 -39.03 30.93
C GLN A 115 38.01 -38.91 32.42
N GLN A 116 37.56 -37.82 33.06
CA GLN A 116 37.69 -37.63 34.50
C GLN A 116 36.97 -38.74 35.27
N PHE A 117 35.76 -39.12 34.85
CA PHE A 117 35.05 -40.23 35.48
C PHE A 117 35.77 -41.57 35.34
N ALA A 118 36.34 -41.85 34.16
CA ALA A 118 37.12 -43.06 33.90
C ALA A 118 38.44 -43.10 34.69
N GLU A 119 39.13 -41.96 34.83
CA GLU A 119 40.36 -41.87 35.63
C GLU A 119 40.08 -42.17 37.11
N VAL A 120 39.03 -41.55 37.67
CA VAL A 120 38.64 -41.78 39.07
C VAL A 120 38.14 -43.22 39.27
N SER A 121 37.48 -43.85 38.29
CA SER A 121 37.08 -45.27 38.41
C SER A 121 38.27 -46.22 38.38
N MET A 122 39.28 -45.93 37.56
CA MET A 122 40.54 -46.68 37.55
C MET A 122 41.31 -46.52 38.87
N GLN A 123 41.39 -45.31 39.42
CA GLN A 123 42.04 -45.06 40.72
C GLN A 123 41.37 -45.86 41.85
N ASP A 124 40.03 -45.88 41.92
CA ASP A 124 39.27 -46.67 42.90
C ASP A 124 39.49 -48.17 42.73
N ALA A 125 39.52 -48.66 41.49
CA ALA A 125 39.79 -50.07 41.21
C ALA A 125 41.20 -50.48 41.67
N VAL A 126 42.21 -49.66 41.42
CA VAL A 126 43.58 -49.88 41.89
C VAL A 126 43.64 -49.86 43.41
N ALA A 127 43.01 -48.89 44.07
CA ALA A 127 42.96 -48.79 45.53
C ALA A 127 42.32 -50.05 46.15
N THR A 128 41.25 -50.56 45.54
CA THR A 128 40.57 -51.79 45.98
C THR A 128 41.46 -53.02 45.85
N LYS A 129 42.19 -53.15 44.74
CA LYS A 129 43.15 -54.24 44.53
C LYS A 129 44.29 -54.18 45.56
N GLN A 130 44.81 -52.98 45.84
CA GLN A 130 45.84 -52.79 46.87
C GLN A 130 45.33 -53.16 48.27
N TYR A 131 44.10 -52.76 48.62
CA TYR A 131 43.48 -53.13 49.90
C TYR A 131 43.28 -54.64 50.03
N ARG A 132 42.78 -55.30 48.98
CA ARG A 132 42.62 -56.77 48.94
C ARG A 132 43.96 -57.50 49.03
N TRP A 133 45.01 -56.97 48.42
CA TRP A 133 46.34 -57.55 48.52
C TRP A 133 46.90 -57.48 49.94
N ARG A 134 46.79 -56.32 50.60
CA ARG A 134 47.21 -56.15 52.00
C ARG A 134 46.40 -57.04 52.95
N SER A 135 45.10 -57.21 52.72
CA SER A 135 44.28 -58.09 53.56
C SER A 135 44.63 -59.57 53.39
N LEU A 136 44.92 -60.01 52.15
CA LEU A 136 45.43 -61.36 51.88
C LEU A 136 46.79 -61.61 52.53
N GLN A 137 47.71 -60.65 52.46
CA GLN A 137 49.03 -60.76 53.09
C GLN A 137 48.91 -60.84 54.62
N ALA A 138 48.05 -60.03 55.23
CA ALA A 138 47.79 -60.10 56.67
C ALA A 138 47.20 -61.46 57.08
N ARG A 139 46.21 -61.98 56.34
CA ARG A 139 45.65 -63.33 56.59
C ARG A 139 46.70 -64.43 56.46
N ALA A 140 47.51 -64.40 55.41
CA ALA A 140 48.57 -65.37 55.20
C ALA A 140 49.62 -65.34 56.33
N SER A 141 49.97 -64.15 56.84
CA SER A 141 50.90 -64.03 57.98
C SER A 141 50.34 -64.63 59.28
N VAL A 142 49.05 -64.46 59.55
CA VAL A 142 48.39 -65.03 60.75
C VAL A 142 48.30 -66.56 60.65
N GLN A 143 47.97 -67.10 59.47
CA GLN A 143 47.93 -68.54 59.24
C GLN A 143 49.33 -69.17 59.33
N ALA A 144 50.37 -68.48 58.85
CA ALA A 144 51.75 -68.95 58.92
C ALA A 144 52.34 -68.95 60.35
N MET A 145 51.80 -68.16 61.29
CA MET A 145 52.27 -68.12 62.68
C MET A 145 51.69 -69.23 63.57
N GLY A 146 50.79 -70.09 63.07
CA GLY A 146 50.32 -71.29 63.78
C GLY A 146 49.60 -71.04 65.11
N ALA A 147 49.09 -69.83 65.33
CA ALA A 147 48.40 -69.46 66.56
C ALA A 147 46.94 -69.96 66.55
N GLU A 148 46.70 -71.24 66.84
CA GLU A 148 45.35 -71.78 66.95
C GLU A 148 44.73 -71.43 68.31
N GLY A 149 43.77 -70.50 68.35
CA GLY A 149 43.03 -70.12 69.55
C GLY A 149 42.08 -68.94 69.34
N ASN A 150 41.11 -68.74 70.25
CA ASN A 150 40.02 -67.73 70.20
C ASN A 150 40.45 -66.28 69.83
N SER A 151 41.74 -65.93 69.94
CA SER A 151 42.30 -64.64 69.51
C SER A 151 42.41 -64.51 67.98
N VAL A 152 42.69 -65.59 67.26
CA VAL A 152 42.74 -65.59 65.79
C VAL A 152 41.35 -65.46 65.18
N ASP A 153 40.33 -66.11 65.75
CA ASP A 153 38.94 -65.93 65.31
C ASP A 153 38.43 -64.50 65.50
N ARG A 154 38.89 -63.79 66.54
CA ARG A 154 38.61 -62.35 66.70
C ARG A 154 39.30 -61.52 65.65
N ILE A 155 40.58 -61.76 65.37
CA ILE A 155 41.34 -61.01 64.36
C ILE A 155 40.74 -61.24 62.96
N VAL A 156 40.37 -62.48 62.64
CA VAL A 156 39.73 -62.82 61.36
C VAL A 156 38.35 -62.18 61.25
N ASN A 157 37.55 -62.20 62.32
CA ASN A 157 36.24 -61.53 62.35
C ASN A 157 36.34 -60.01 62.26
N ASP A 158 37.28 -59.37 62.97
CA ASP A 158 37.47 -57.92 62.87
C ASP A 158 37.93 -57.53 61.46
N TYR A 159 38.77 -58.35 60.80
CA TYR A 159 39.17 -58.12 59.41
C TYR A 159 38.03 -58.32 58.41
N SER A 160 37.19 -59.35 58.56
CA SER A 160 36.02 -59.53 57.68
C SER A 160 35.00 -58.41 57.90
N ARG A 161 34.87 -57.89 59.12
CA ARG A 161 34.05 -56.69 59.41
C ARG A 161 34.61 -55.44 58.74
N GLN A 162 35.91 -55.17 58.89
CA GLN A 162 36.58 -54.06 58.20
C GLN A 162 36.49 -54.18 56.68
N GLN A 163 36.59 -55.39 56.13
CA GLN A 163 36.42 -55.62 54.70
C GLN A 163 34.98 -55.33 54.26
N GLY A 164 33.97 -55.76 55.03
CA GLY A 164 32.56 -55.47 54.75
C GLY A 164 32.24 -53.97 54.85
N ASP A 165 32.76 -53.28 55.86
CA ASP A 165 32.60 -51.83 56.01
C ASP A 165 33.25 -51.06 54.84
N TYR A 166 34.43 -51.52 54.38
CA TYR A 166 35.10 -50.94 53.21
C TYR A 166 34.29 -51.17 51.91
N GLU A 167 33.76 -52.37 51.70
CA GLU A 167 32.91 -52.66 50.53
C GLU A 167 31.61 -51.84 50.55
N ALA A 168 31.00 -51.64 51.72
CA ALA A 168 29.83 -50.78 51.88
C ALA A 168 30.16 -49.29 51.59
N LEU A 169 31.28 -48.79 52.11
CA LEU A 169 31.75 -47.43 51.81
C LEU A 169 32.05 -47.25 50.31
N GLN A 170 32.60 -48.28 49.66
CA GLN A 170 32.86 -48.27 48.23
C GLN A 170 31.55 -48.15 47.42
N GLN A 171 30.53 -48.93 47.77
CA GLN A 171 29.21 -48.83 47.11
C GLN A 171 28.56 -47.45 47.31
N ILE A 172 28.66 -46.88 48.51
CA ILE A 172 28.15 -45.52 48.79
C ILE A 172 28.90 -44.49 47.93
N ASN A 173 30.22 -44.56 47.86
CA ASN A 173 31.05 -43.67 47.05
C ASN A 173 30.74 -43.79 45.55
N GLU A 174 30.54 -45.01 45.05
CA GLU A 174 30.14 -45.27 43.67
C GLU A 174 28.78 -44.64 43.34
N GLY A 175 27.80 -44.77 44.25
CA GLY A 175 26.50 -44.12 44.13
C GLY A 175 26.58 -42.60 44.12
N LEU A 176 27.36 -42.01 45.04
CA LEU A 176 27.58 -40.56 45.10
C LEU A 176 28.27 -40.04 43.83
N ARG A 177 29.30 -40.74 43.34
CA ARG A 177 30.00 -40.41 42.09
C ARG A 177 29.08 -40.46 40.88
N THR A 178 28.28 -41.51 40.74
CA THR A 178 27.33 -41.64 39.64
C THR A 178 26.31 -40.50 39.65
N ASN A 179 25.81 -40.14 40.83
CA ASN A 179 24.92 -39.00 41.00
C ASN A 179 25.60 -37.67 40.65
N GLN A 180 26.85 -37.47 41.07
CA GLN A 180 27.63 -36.28 40.72
C GLN A 180 27.87 -36.20 39.21
N TYR A 181 28.26 -37.30 38.56
CA TYR A 181 28.44 -37.39 37.11
C TYR A 181 27.17 -37.01 36.35
N ASN A 182 26.03 -37.60 36.73
CA ASN A 182 24.74 -37.30 36.11
C ASN A 182 24.34 -35.82 36.30
N ARG A 183 24.61 -35.24 37.48
CA ARG A 183 24.34 -33.82 37.74
C ARG A 183 25.24 -32.92 36.89
N THR A 184 26.53 -33.24 36.77
CA THR A 184 27.47 -32.48 35.95
C THR A 184 27.09 -32.54 34.48
N GLN A 185 26.72 -33.72 33.96
CA GLN A 185 26.19 -33.85 32.59
C GLN A 185 24.91 -33.03 32.39
N ALA A 186 23.95 -33.11 33.31
CA ALA A 186 22.70 -32.37 33.21
C ALA A 186 22.94 -30.85 33.23
N ALA A 187 23.86 -30.37 34.07
CA ALA A 187 24.26 -28.96 34.11
C ALA A 187 24.90 -28.52 32.80
N GLN A 188 25.76 -29.35 32.22
CA GLN A 188 26.42 -29.09 30.94
C GLN A 188 25.40 -28.99 29.79
N VAL A 189 24.45 -29.92 29.72
CA VAL A 189 23.35 -29.89 28.75
C VAL A 189 22.47 -28.65 28.95
N ALA A 190 22.16 -28.28 30.19
CA ALA A 190 21.39 -27.07 30.48
C ALA A 190 22.12 -25.81 30.01
N GLN A 191 23.44 -25.73 30.19
CA GLN A 191 24.25 -24.61 29.68
C GLN A 191 24.26 -24.57 28.15
N TYR A 192 24.41 -25.72 27.49
CA TYR A 192 24.34 -25.83 26.03
C TYR A 192 22.98 -25.34 25.50
N ILE A 193 21.87 -25.87 26.05
CA ILE A 193 20.51 -25.48 25.65
C ILE A 193 20.27 -23.99 25.91
N SER A 194 20.73 -23.48 27.05
CA SER A 194 20.62 -22.05 27.35
C SER A 194 21.34 -21.18 26.32
N ARG A 195 22.60 -21.50 25.98
CA ARG A 195 23.37 -20.78 24.93
C ARG A 195 22.77 -20.95 23.54
N TRP A 196 22.13 -22.09 23.26
CA TRP A 196 21.47 -22.35 21.99
C TRP A 196 20.18 -21.53 21.82
N ASN A 197 19.38 -21.46 22.89
CA ASN A 197 18.07 -20.81 22.90
C ASN A 197 18.12 -19.30 23.17
N SER A 198 19.17 -18.80 23.83
CA SER A 198 19.31 -17.36 24.13
C SER A 198 19.57 -16.52 22.88
N GLN A 199 19.81 -17.15 21.74
CA GLN A 199 20.12 -16.49 20.48
C GLN A 199 18.84 -16.13 19.74
N GLN A 200 18.61 -14.83 19.58
CA GLN A 200 17.51 -14.29 18.80
C GLN A 200 18.00 -13.91 17.41
N PHE A 201 17.20 -14.25 16.41
CA PHE A 201 17.41 -13.77 15.05
C PHE A 201 17.02 -12.29 14.96
N TYR A 202 17.63 -11.60 14.00
CA TYR A 202 17.24 -10.23 13.69
C TYR A 202 15.86 -10.23 13.03
N GLU A 203 14.97 -9.35 13.49
CA GLU A 203 13.67 -9.12 12.87
C GLU A 203 13.78 -7.89 11.94
N GLU A 204 13.49 -8.09 10.66
CA GLU A 204 13.58 -7.03 9.66
C GLU A 204 12.50 -5.98 9.88
N GLN A 205 12.87 -4.69 9.79
CA GLN A 205 11.90 -3.61 9.91
C GLN A 205 10.99 -3.55 8.67
N PRO A 206 9.65 -3.50 8.84
CA PRO A 206 8.76 -3.38 7.70
C PRO A 206 8.85 -1.97 7.09
N TYR A 207 9.12 -1.90 5.79
CA TYR A 207 9.03 -0.66 5.01
C TYR A 207 7.78 -0.67 4.11
N ILE A 208 7.00 0.41 4.20
CA ILE A 208 5.80 0.62 3.40
C ILE A 208 6.21 1.09 2.00
N ASP A 209 5.68 0.46 0.96
CA ASP A 209 5.91 0.89 -0.42
C ASP A 209 5.16 2.19 -0.74
N PRO A 210 5.76 3.09 -1.53
CA PRO A 210 5.07 4.29 -1.97
C PRO A 210 3.88 3.93 -2.87
N ILE A 211 2.78 4.66 -2.69
CA ILE A 211 1.55 4.45 -3.47
C ILE A 211 1.77 4.95 -4.91
N PRO A 212 1.46 4.16 -5.95
CA PRO A 212 1.61 4.59 -7.33
C PRO A 212 0.66 5.75 -7.66
N PRO A 213 1.07 6.71 -8.50
CA PRO A 213 0.21 7.82 -8.89
C PRO A 213 -0.94 7.34 -9.78
N PHE A 214 -2.10 8.00 -9.67
CA PHE A 214 -3.25 7.71 -10.49
C PHE A 214 -3.10 8.28 -11.90
N ALA A 215 -3.43 7.48 -12.92
CA ALA A 215 -3.46 7.97 -14.30
C ALA A 215 -4.53 9.07 -14.45
N PRO A 216 -4.22 10.17 -15.16
CA PRO A 216 -5.15 11.29 -15.30
C PRO A 216 -6.37 10.89 -16.14
N LEU A 217 -7.56 11.32 -15.71
CA LEU A 217 -8.80 11.12 -16.46
C LEU A 217 -8.92 12.20 -17.54
N PRO A 218 -9.39 11.87 -18.77
CA PRO A 218 -9.60 12.86 -19.82
C PRO A 218 -10.52 13.99 -19.36
N THR A 219 -10.16 15.25 -19.64
CA THR A 219 -11.03 16.37 -19.32
C THR A 219 -12.30 16.36 -20.17
N LEU A 220 -13.46 16.35 -19.50
CA LEU A 220 -14.77 16.43 -20.17
C LEU A 220 -14.95 17.84 -20.75
N ILE A 221 -15.04 17.93 -22.07
CA ILE A 221 -15.42 19.17 -22.77
C ILE A 221 -16.94 19.32 -22.63
N THR A 222 -17.40 20.20 -21.76
CA THR A 222 -18.82 20.57 -21.68
C THR A 222 -19.20 21.34 -22.95
N PRO A 223 -20.25 20.93 -23.69
CA PRO A 223 -20.66 21.63 -24.91
C PRO A 223 -21.15 23.05 -24.58
N SER A 224 -21.00 23.97 -25.54
CA SER A 224 -21.59 25.30 -25.46
C SER A 224 -23.10 25.21 -25.24
N GLY A 225 -23.66 26.06 -24.37
CA GLY A 225 -25.09 26.08 -24.07
C GLY A 225 -25.98 26.29 -25.30
N PRO A 226 -27.29 25.94 -25.20
CA PRO A 226 -28.22 26.03 -26.32
C PRO A 226 -28.33 27.46 -26.85
N THR A 227 -28.20 27.64 -28.16
CA THR A 227 -28.35 28.95 -28.79
C THR A 227 -29.81 29.29 -29.01
N MET A 228 -30.27 30.37 -28.38
CA MET A 228 -31.61 30.91 -28.56
C MET A 228 -31.65 31.88 -29.75
N THR A 229 -31.39 31.40 -30.96
CA THR A 229 -31.77 32.17 -32.15
C THR A 229 -33.28 32.00 -32.31
N GLY A 230 -34.05 33.08 -32.08
CA GLY A 230 -35.50 33.06 -32.26
C GLY A 230 -35.91 32.66 -33.68
N ALA A 231 -37.21 32.34 -33.86
CA ALA A 231 -37.76 32.04 -35.17
C ALA A 231 -37.46 33.19 -36.15
N GLY A 232 -36.91 32.86 -37.33
CA GLY A 232 -36.60 33.86 -38.35
C GLY A 232 -37.85 34.62 -38.83
N PRO A 233 -37.70 35.80 -39.45
CA PRO A 233 -38.83 36.63 -39.88
C PRO A 233 -39.74 35.84 -40.84
N SER A 234 -40.98 35.59 -40.39
CA SER A 234 -41.92 34.76 -41.13
C SER A 234 -42.55 35.55 -42.29
N LYS A 235 -42.57 34.94 -43.49
CA LYS A 235 -43.23 35.54 -44.67
C LYS A 235 -44.71 35.82 -44.41
N GLY A 236 -45.36 34.98 -43.60
CA GLY A 236 -46.75 35.16 -43.18
C GLY A 236 -46.96 36.40 -42.33
N ALA A 237 -46.10 36.69 -41.35
CA ALA A 237 -46.21 37.91 -40.54
C ALA A 237 -45.90 39.17 -41.35
N ALA A 238 -44.93 39.11 -42.27
CA ALA A 238 -44.62 40.24 -43.16
C ALA A 238 -45.78 40.55 -44.12
N LEU A 239 -46.45 39.51 -44.64
CA LEU A 239 -47.58 39.65 -45.55
C LEU A 239 -48.86 40.07 -44.81
N LEU A 240 -49.05 39.63 -43.57
CA LEU A 240 -50.12 40.12 -42.70
C LEU A 240 -49.93 41.59 -42.32
N ASN A 241 -48.70 42.02 -42.01
CA ASN A 241 -48.39 43.44 -41.74
C ASN A 241 -48.53 44.32 -43.00
N ALA A 242 -48.18 43.78 -44.18
CA ALA A 242 -48.44 44.46 -45.45
C ALA A 242 -49.95 44.51 -45.75
N GLY A 243 -50.68 43.44 -45.45
CA GLY A 243 -52.13 43.36 -45.61
C GLY A 243 -52.89 44.30 -44.67
N SER A 244 -52.46 44.43 -43.41
CA SER A 244 -53.03 45.40 -42.47
C SER A 244 -52.73 46.84 -42.88
N ALA A 245 -51.53 47.15 -43.36
CA ALA A 245 -51.21 48.48 -43.89
C ALA A 245 -52.06 48.86 -45.12
N VAL A 246 -52.38 47.89 -45.99
CA VAL A 246 -53.30 48.11 -47.13
C VAL A 246 -54.72 48.31 -46.64
N LEU A 247 -55.19 47.54 -45.66
CA LEU A 247 -56.53 47.69 -45.10
C LEU A 247 -56.72 49.00 -44.32
N ASP A 248 -55.70 49.45 -43.59
CA ASP A 248 -55.69 50.76 -42.92
C ASP A 248 -55.65 51.91 -43.92
N GLY A 249 -54.95 51.74 -45.05
CA GLY A 249 -55.01 52.69 -46.17
C GLY A 249 -56.41 52.78 -46.78
N VAL A 250 -57.09 51.65 -46.92
CA VAL A 250 -58.47 51.61 -47.45
C VAL A 250 -59.46 52.21 -46.45
N SER A 251 -59.38 51.91 -45.15
CA SER A 251 -60.25 52.51 -44.14
C SER A 251 -60.09 54.04 -44.06
N THR A 252 -58.85 54.53 -44.16
CA THR A 252 -58.53 55.96 -44.19
C THR A 252 -59.12 56.66 -45.43
N ILE A 253 -59.14 55.99 -46.58
CA ILE A 253 -59.79 56.50 -47.80
C ILE A 253 -61.32 56.54 -47.63
N TYR A 254 -61.91 55.51 -47.03
CA TYR A 254 -63.35 55.50 -46.73
C TYR A 254 -63.75 56.61 -45.75
N ASP A 255 -62.96 56.84 -44.70
CA ASP A 255 -63.20 57.92 -43.74
C ASP A 255 -63.04 59.32 -44.37
N MET A 256 -62.06 59.50 -45.26
CA MET A 256 -61.94 60.75 -46.03
C MET A 256 -63.13 60.96 -46.97
N LYS A 257 -63.61 59.90 -47.63
CA LYS A 257 -64.78 59.98 -48.50
C LYS A 257 -66.05 60.35 -47.71
N ASN A 258 -66.27 59.70 -46.56
CA ASN A 258 -67.39 60.01 -45.67
C ASN A 258 -67.33 61.46 -45.12
N LYS A 259 -66.13 61.97 -44.82
CA LYS A 259 -65.95 63.39 -44.45
C LYS A 259 -66.22 64.35 -45.62
N ALA A 260 -65.85 64.00 -46.84
CA ALA A 260 -66.14 64.83 -48.01
C ALA A 260 -67.64 64.87 -48.33
N ASP A 261 -68.34 63.75 -48.18
CA ASP A 261 -69.78 63.66 -48.42
C ASP A 261 -70.58 64.43 -47.35
N THR A 262 -70.16 64.40 -46.09
CA THR A 262 -70.76 65.22 -45.02
C THR A 262 -70.52 66.72 -45.21
N LEU A 263 -69.34 67.12 -45.71
CA LEU A 263 -69.06 68.52 -46.07
C LEU A 263 -69.89 69.01 -47.27
N LYS A 264 -70.24 68.14 -48.22
CA LYS A 264 -71.19 68.47 -49.30
C LYS A 264 -72.62 68.63 -48.79
N ALA A 265 -73.05 67.82 -47.84
CA ALA A 265 -74.38 67.92 -47.24
C ALA A 265 -74.58 69.21 -46.42
N LEU A 266 -73.51 69.78 -45.85
CA LEU A 266 -73.53 71.06 -45.13
C LEU A 266 -73.58 72.29 -46.05
N LYS A 267 -73.46 72.11 -47.37
CA LYS A 267 -73.39 73.21 -48.35
C LYS A 267 -74.68 73.40 -49.16
N ASN A 268 -75.70 72.57 -48.91
CA ASN A 268 -77.07 72.68 -49.42
C ASN A 268 -78.02 72.96 -48.26
#